data_AF-R7VDX3-F1
#
_entry.id   AF-R7VDX3-F1
#
_cell.length_a   1.000
_cell.length_b   1.000
_cell.length_c   1.000
_cell.angle_alpha   90.00
_cell.angle_beta   90.00
_cell.angle_gamma   90.00
#
_symmetry.space_group_name_H-M   'P 1'
#
loop_
_entity.id
_entity.type
_entity.pdbx_description
1 polymer ?
#
loop_
_entity_poly.entity_id
_entity_poly.type
_entity_poly.pdbx_seq_one_letter_code
_entity_poly.pdbx_strand_id
1 'polypeptide(L)'
;MKEENKTQRANALRRMTAIMNETNALLGERTNVAKVKALLDIHHGYEAEYHTAHSAYMALVDEPGQLEKQRNKYSQRYKETAEFLQRTSKWVFDNDDLRSEGSSHATVSSRTKQRMRKAKLEVERDMLAKKLQLQNQQLHNQLEEL
;
A
#
# COMPACT_ATOMS: atom_id res chain seq x y z
N MET A 1 -18.87 -8.00 -9.75
CA MET A 1 -18.16 -8.82 -8.74
C MET A 1 -16.84 -9.44 -9.26
N LYS A 2 -16.82 -10.51 -10.09
CA LYS A 2 -15.55 -11.14 -10.51
C LYS A 2 -14.61 -10.22 -11.32
N GLU A 3 -15.14 -9.51 -12.32
CA GLU A 3 -14.35 -8.57 -13.14
C GLU A 3 -13.93 -7.31 -12.38
N GLU A 4 -14.75 -6.89 -11.42
CA GLU A 4 -14.46 -5.77 -10.53
C GLU A 4 -13.29 -6.09 -9.58
N ASN A 5 -13.32 -7.26 -8.93
CA ASN A 5 -12.22 -7.74 -8.07
C ASN A 5 -10.92 -7.89 -8.88
N LYS A 6 -11.01 -8.40 -10.11
CA LYS A 6 -9.86 -8.48 -11.02
C LYS A 6 -9.28 -7.10 -11.35
N THR A 7 -10.13 -6.11 -11.60
CA THR A 7 -9.73 -4.72 -11.90
C THR A 7 -9.11 -4.03 -10.69
N GLN A 8 -9.74 -4.14 -9.51
CA GLN A 8 -9.20 -3.59 -8.26
C GLN A 8 -7.83 -4.18 -7.93
N ARG A 9 -7.68 -5.50 -8.08
CA ARG A 9 -6.42 -6.20 -7.84
C ARG A 9 -5.32 -5.77 -8.80
N ALA A 10 -5.64 -5.60 -10.08
CA ALA A 10 -4.70 -5.10 -11.09
C ALA A 10 -4.26 -3.65 -10.79
N ASN A 11 -5.20 -2.80 -10.35
CA ASN A 11 -4.91 -1.42 -9.97
C ASN A 11 -4.03 -1.33 -8.72
N ALA A 12 -4.34 -2.08 -7.67
CA ALA A 12 -3.53 -2.13 -6.45
C ALA A 12 -2.10 -2.60 -6.77
N LEU A 13 -1.96 -3.68 -7.55
CA LEU A 13 -0.65 -4.18 -7.96
C LEU A 13 0.16 -3.12 -8.72
N ARG A 14 -0.46 -2.43 -9.69
CA ARG A 14 0.21 -1.36 -10.45
C ARG A 14 0.70 -0.23 -9.54
N ARG A 15 -0.09 0.15 -8.53
CA ARG A 15 0.29 1.19 -7.56
C ARG A 15 1.43 0.72 -6.67
N MET A 16 1.38 -0.51 -6.13
CA MET A 16 2.47 -1.10 -5.36
C MET A 16 3.77 -1.12 -6.16
N THR A 17 3.75 -1.61 -7.41
CA THR A 17 4.94 -1.66 -8.27
C THR A 17 5.52 -0.27 -8.53
N ALA A 18 4.68 0.74 -8.77
CA ALA A 18 5.15 2.11 -8.96
C ALA A 18 5.88 2.64 -7.71
N ILE A 19 5.33 2.38 -6.52
CA ILE A 19 5.93 2.76 -5.23
C ILE A 19 7.25 2.02 -5.00
N MET A 20 7.31 0.71 -5.29
CA MET A 20 8.55 -0.06 -5.17
C MET A 20 9.65 0.51 -6.06
N ASN A 21 9.32 0.87 -7.31
CA ASN A 21 10.29 1.45 -8.25
C ASN A 21 10.78 2.83 -7.78
N GLU A 22 9.87 3.70 -7.34
CA GLU A 22 10.24 5.02 -6.80
C GLU A 22 11.09 4.89 -5.54
N THR A 23 10.76 3.95 -4.66
CA THR A 23 11.52 3.67 -3.45
C THR A 23 12.91 3.13 -3.77
N ASN A 24 13.03 2.20 -4.72
CA ASN A 24 14.32 1.67 -5.15
C ASN A 24 15.23 2.75 -5.75
N ALA A 25 14.67 3.72 -6.48
CA ALA A 25 15.44 4.87 -6.96
C ALA A 25 16.00 5.70 -5.80
N LEU A 26 15.16 6.03 -4.80
CA LEU A 26 15.58 6.77 -3.61
C LEU A 26 16.62 6.02 -2.76
N LEU A 27 16.46 4.70 -2.64
CA LEU A 27 17.45 3.82 -1.98
C LEU A 27 18.80 3.86 -2.70
N GLY A 28 18.79 3.83 -4.04
CA GLY A 28 20.01 3.90 -4.86
C GLY A 28 20.72 5.25 -4.76
N GLU A 29 19.94 6.34 -4.75
CA GLU A 29 20.46 7.69 -4.51
C GLU A 29 20.89 7.93 -3.06
N ARG A 30 20.49 7.04 -2.13
CA ARG A 30 20.70 7.16 -0.68
C ARG A 30 20.18 8.49 -0.12
N THR A 31 19.03 8.96 -0.59
CA THR A 31 18.45 10.24 -0.14
C THR A 31 17.03 10.11 0.40
N ASN A 32 16.59 11.16 1.10
CA ASN A 32 15.18 11.42 1.41
C ASN A 32 14.45 10.31 2.18
N VAL A 33 15.01 9.92 3.33
CA VAL A 33 14.44 8.92 4.27
C VAL A 33 12.97 9.21 4.59
N ALA A 34 12.60 10.47 4.78
CA ALA A 34 11.22 10.88 5.05
C ALA A 34 10.25 10.53 3.91
N LYS A 35 10.69 10.67 2.65
CA LYS A 35 9.89 10.28 1.49
C LYS A 35 9.79 8.76 1.36
N VAL A 36 10.87 8.04 1.64
CA VAL A 36 10.86 6.57 1.65
C VAL A 36 9.87 6.05 2.71
N LYS A 37 9.86 6.61 3.92
CA LYS A 37 8.85 6.29 4.96
C LYS A 37 7.42 6.52 4.48
N ALA A 38 7.14 7.68 3.88
CA ALA A 38 5.81 7.99 3.37
C ALA A 38 5.39 7.02 2.25
N LEU A 39 6.31 6.62 1.39
CA LEU A 39 6.06 5.63 0.33
C LEU A 39 5.77 4.24 0.91
N LEU A 40 6.47 3.81 1.97
CA LEU A 40 6.19 2.56 2.67
C LEU A 40 4.78 2.53 3.28
N ASP A 41 4.34 3.62 3.92
CA ASP A 41 2.99 3.72 4.47
C ASP A 41 1.91 3.55 3.38
N ILE A 42 2.11 4.22 2.23
CA ILE A 42 1.21 4.10 1.08
C ILE A 42 1.27 2.69 0.49
N HIS A 43 2.44 2.07 0.44
CA HIS A 43 2.62 0.70 -0.04
C HIS A 43 1.78 -0.30 0.77
N HIS A 44 1.84 -0.24 2.11
CA HIS A 44 1.05 -1.12 2.98
C HIS A 44 -0.46 -0.95 2.76
N GLY A 45 -0.92 0.28 2.49
CA GLY A 45 -2.32 0.54 2.12
C GLY A 45 -2.74 -0.23 0.87
N TYR A 46 -1.95 -0.17 -0.19
CA TYR A 46 -2.25 -0.89 -1.44
C TYR A 46 -2.04 -2.41 -1.34
N GLU A 47 -1.13 -2.87 -0.48
CA GLU A 47 -0.97 -4.29 -0.19
C GLU A 47 -2.25 -4.87 0.45
N ALA A 48 -2.83 -4.19 1.44
CA ALA A 48 -4.10 -4.59 2.04
C ALA A 48 -5.26 -4.62 1.02
N GLU A 49 -5.33 -3.63 0.13
CA GLU A 49 -6.33 -3.62 -0.96
C GLU A 49 -6.12 -4.78 -1.93
N TYR A 50 -4.86 -5.05 -2.31
CA TYR A 50 -4.51 -6.17 -3.18
C TYR A 50 -4.90 -7.51 -2.55
N HIS A 51 -4.59 -7.72 -1.26
CA HIS A 51 -4.93 -8.93 -0.53
C HIS A 51 -6.45 -9.15 -0.46
N THR A 52 -7.21 -8.11 -0.14
CA THR A 52 -8.67 -8.17 -0.06
C THR A 52 -9.28 -8.54 -1.42
N ALA A 53 -8.88 -7.84 -2.48
CA ALA A 53 -9.37 -8.09 -3.84
C ALA A 53 -8.88 -9.45 -4.39
N HIS A 54 -7.69 -9.91 -4.00
CA HIS A 54 -7.18 -11.23 -4.37
C HIS A 54 -7.99 -12.33 -3.72
N SER A 55 -8.21 -12.28 -2.41
CA SER A 55 -9.01 -13.28 -1.69
C SER A 55 -10.45 -13.34 -2.23
N ALA A 56 -11.07 -12.20 -2.48
CA ALA A 56 -12.41 -12.12 -3.07
C ALA A 56 -12.44 -12.65 -4.51
N TYR A 57 -11.39 -12.45 -5.30
CA TYR A 57 -11.28 -13.06 -6.63
C TYR A 57 -11.11 -14.58 -6.54
N MET A 58 -10.26 -15.07 -5.63
CA MET A 58 -9.96 -16.50 -5.47
C MET A 58 -11.21 -17.30 -5.06
N ALA A 59 -12.11 -16.71 -4.27
CA ALA A 59 -13.39 -17.30 -3.92
C ALA A 59 -14.37 -17.45 -5.11
N LEU A 60 -14.07 -16.82 -6.25
CA LEU A 60 -14.90 -16.82 -7.48
C LEU A 60 -14.22 -17.56 -8.64
N VAL A 61 -13.09 -18.23 -8.40
CA VAL A 61 -12.38 -19.04 -9.41
C VAL A 61 -12.80 -20.49 -9.24
N ASP A 62 -13.59 -20.99 -10.18
CA ASP A 62 -14.11 -22.36 -10.12
C ASP A 62 -13.28 -23.34 -10.96
N GLU A 63 -12.39 -22.84 -11.82
CA GLU A 63 -11.52 -23.66 -12.67
C GLU A 63 -10.30 -24.20 -11.89
N PRO A 64 -10.15 -25.54 -11.73
CA PRO A 64 -9.09 -26.13 -10.92
C PRO A 64 -7.66 -25.72 -11.33
N GLY A 65 -7.41 -25.56 -12.64
CA GLY A 65 -6.10 -25.12 -13.15
C GLY A 65 -5.82 -23.62 -13.00
N GLN A 66 -6.86 -22.78 -12.88
CA GLN A 66 -6.68 -21.34 -12.66
C GLN A 66 -6.41 -21.04 -11.19
N LEU A 67 -7.03 -21.79 -10.28
CA LEU A 67 -6.84 -21.65 -8.83
C LEU A 67 -5.36 -21.75 -8.44
N GLU A 68 -4.70 -22.84 -8.85
CA GLU A 68 -3.29 -23.07 -8.52
C GLU A 68 -2.36 -22.02 -9.17
N LYS A 69 -2.62 -21.67 -10.42
CA LYS A 69 -1.88 -20.60 -11.12
C LYS A 69 -1.96 -19.26 -10.38
N GLN A 70 -3.13 -18.92 -9.84
CA GLN A 70 -3.32 -17.66 -9.12
C GLN A 70 -2.70 -17.71 -7.72
N ARG A 71 -2.76 -18.85 -7.02
CA ARG A 71 -2.03 -19.08 -5.75
C ARG A 71 -0.52 -18.92 -5.94
N ASN A 72 0.05 -19.53 -6.98
CA ASN A 72 1.48 -19.45 -7.26
C ASN A 72 1.92 -18.00 -7.56
N LYS A 73 1.16 -17.28 -8.38
CA LYS A 73 1.40 -15.85 -8.66
C LYS A 73 1.35 -15.00 -7.40
N TYR A 74 0.36 -15.24 -6.54
CA TYR A 74 0.22 -14.51 -5.29
C TYR A 74 1.38 -14.79 -4.33
N SER A 75 1.75 -16.06 -4.15
CA SER A 75 2.88 -16.48 -3.31
C SER A 75 4.19 -15.84 -3.76
N GLN A 76 4.47 -15.84 -5.06
CA GLN A 76 5.63 -15.16 -5.61
C GLN A 76 5.63 -13.65 -5.30
N ARG A 77 4.48 -12.98 -5.51
CA ARG A 77 4.37 -11.55 -5.23
C ARG A 77 4.50 -11.21 -3.76
N TYR A 78 3.98 -12.06 -2.88
CA TYR A 78 4.14 -11.91 -1.45
C TYR A 78 5.61 -11.99 -1.04
N LYS A 79 6.36 -12.96 -1.60
CA LYS A 79 7.81 -13.08 -1.36
C LYS A 79 8.58 -11.84 -1.85
N GLU A 80 8.36 -11.40 -3.08
CA GLU A 80 8.99 -10.20 -3.64
C GLU A 80 8.70 -8.94 -2.81
N THR A 81 7.46 -8.83 -2.34
CA THR A 81 7.01 -7.71 -1.50
C THR A 81 7.69 -7.75 -0.13
N ALA A 82 7.74 -8.93 0.51
CA ALA A 82 8.40 -9.10 1.81
C ALA A 82 9.89 -8.76 1.74
N GLU A 83 10.60 -9.23 0.71
CA GLU A 83 12.03 -8.91 0.50
C GLU A 83 12.26 -7.41 0.29
N PHE A 84 11.38 -6.75 -0.47
CA PHE A 84 11.41 -5.30 -0.66
C PHE A 84 11.19 -4.55 0.66
N LEU A 85 10.15 -4.91 1.42
CA LEU A 85 9.82 -4.25 2.69
C LEU A 85 10.92 -4.44 3.73
N GLN A 86 11.50 -5.64 3.82
CA GLN A 86 12.61 -5.93 4.72
C GLN A 86 13.84 -5.07 4.38
N ARG A 87 14.25 -5.04 3.11
CA ARG A 87 15.40 -4.24 2.66
C ARG A 87 15.18 -2.75 2.91
N THR A 88 14.00 -2.25 2.57
CA THR A 88 13.68 -0.83 2.69
C THR A 88 13.56 -0.41 4.16
N SER A 89 12.91 -1.21 5.00
CA SER A 89 12.76 -0.92 6.43
C SER A 89 14.11 -0.90 7.14
N LYS A 90 15.00 -1.85 6.81
CA LYS A 90 16.38 -1.85 7.31
C LYS A 90 17.11 -0.56 6.90
N TRP A 91 17.03 -0.18 5.63
CA TRP A 91 17.68 1.05 5.15
C TRP A 91 17.12 2.30 5.85
N VAL A 92 15.80 2.37 6.04
CA VAL A 92 15.19 3.46 6.80
C VAL A 92 15.76 3.51 8.20
N PHE A 93 15.75 2.39 8.93
CA PHE A 93 16.30 2.30 10.29
C PHE A 93 17.77 2.76 10.35
N ASP A 94 18.62 2.23 9.46
CA ASP A 94 20.05 2.56 9.40
C ASP A 94 20.31 4.06 9.11
N ASN A 95 19.37 4.77 8.48
CA ASN A 95 19.54 6.18 8.07
C ASN A 95 18.66 7.17 8.86
N ASP A 96 17.77 6.68 9.72
CA ASP A 96 16.91 7.51 10.57
C ASP A 96 17.66 7.96 11.84
N ASP A 97 18.47 7.07 12.42
CA ASP A 97 19.30 7.37 13.60
C ASP A 97 20.46 8.32 13.30
N LEU A 98 21.02 8.27 12.08
CA LEU A 98 22.16 9.12 11.66
C LEU A 98 21.82 10.62 11.54
N ARG A 99 20.55 11.02 11.62
CA ARG A 99 20.13 12.44 11.52
C ARG A 99 19.53 13.02 12.80
N SER A 100 19.39 12.22 13.85
CA SER A 100 18.94 12.69 15.17
C SER A 100 20.01 13.56 15.87
N GLU A 101 21.30 13.31 15.62
CA GLU A 101 22.39 14.02 16.32
C GLU A 101 23.20 15.00 15.46
N GLY A 102 22.85 15.20 14.19
CA GLY A 102 23.51 16.25 13.42
C GLY A 102 23.12 16.30 11.96
N SER A 103 22.20 17.19 11.59
CA SER A 103 22.25 17.85 10.28
C SER A 103 21.23 18.97 10.22
N SER A 104 21.74 20.18 10.45
CA SER A 104 21.22 21.43 9.92
C SER A 104 20.89 21.31 8.41
N HIS A 105 19.74 21.87 8.03
CA HIS A 105 19.36 22.25 6.67
C HIS A 105 19.25 21.16 5.59
N ALA A 106 18.11 20.45 5.60
CA ALA A 106 17.35 20.25 4.37
C ALA A 106 15.95 20.84 4.58
N THR A 107 15.80 22.15 4.37
CA THR A 107 14.48 22.78 4.34
C THR A 107 13.73 22.27 3.12
N VAL A 108 13.02 21.16 3.29
CA VAL A 108 11.90 20.80 2.41
C VAL A 108 11.01 22.04 2.35
N SER A 109 10.97 22.68 1.18
CA SER A 109 10.19 23.90 0.93
C SER A 109 8.81 23.77 1.57
N SER A 110 8.34 24.83 2.22
CA SER A 110 7.02 24.91 2.87
C SER A 110 5.92 24.36 1.97
N ARG A 111 6.02 24.60 0.65
CA ARG A 111 5.09 24.12 -0.37
C ARG A 111 5.07 22.59 -0.51
N THR A 112 6.23 21.92 -0.41
CA THR A 112 6.33 20.46 -0.47
C THR A 112 5.77 19.82 0.80
N LYS A 113 6.07 20.38 1.98
CA LYS A 113 5.46 19.92 3.25
C LYS A 113 3.93 20.07 3.22
N GLN A 114 3.43 21.18 2.68
CA GLN A 114 2.00 21.43 2.54
C GLN A 114 1.33 20.45 1.57
N ARG A 115 1.98 20.12 0.43
CA ARG A 115 1.45 19.12 -0.53
C ARG A 115 1.43 17.71 0.06
N MET A 116 2.47 17.31 0.78
CA MET A 116 2.51 16.01 1.45
C MET A 116 1.45 15.91 2.56
N ARG A 117 1.28 16.97 3.35
CA ARG A 117 0.22 17.03 4.38
C ARG A 117 -1.17 16.95 3.75
N LYS A 118 -1.40 17.64 2.62
CA LYS A 118 -2.68 17.56 1.88
C LYS A 118 -2.94 16.14 1.36
N ALA A 119 -1.94 15.51 0.74
CA ALA A 119 -2.07 14.15 0.22
C ALA A 119 -2.35 13.12 1.34
N LYS A 120 -1.67 13.27 2.49
CA LYS A 120 -1.93 12.42 3.68
C LYS A 120 -3.36 12.59 4.18
N LEU A 121 -3.85 13.82 4.30
CA LEU A 121 -5.21 14.11 4.74
C LEU A 121 -6.28 13.61 3.75
N GLU A 122 -6.01 13.66 2.46
CA GLU A 122 -6.91 13.10 1.43
C GLU A 122 -7.03 11.58 1.57
N VAL A 123 -5.91 10.88 1.80
CA VAL A 123 -5.90 9.42 2.02
C VAL A 123 -6.60 9.04 3.32
N GLU A 124 -6.33 9.75 4.42
CA GLU A 124 -7.01 9.53 5.71
C GLU A 124 -8.52 9.75 5.60
N ARG A 125 -8.94 10.79 4.88
CA ARG A 125 -10.36 11.08 4.63
C ARG A 125 -11.02 9.96 3.82
N ASP A 126 -10.38 9.50 2.76
CA ASP A 126 -10.95 8.48 1.88
C ASP A 126 -11.03 7.11 2.59
N MET A 127 -10.06 6.77 3.44
CA MET A 127 -10.12 5.59 4.30
C MET A 127 -11.26 5.68 5.34
N LEU A 128 -11.43 6.84 5.98
CA LEU A 128 -12.52 7.06 6.92
C LEU A 128 -13.89 6.94 6.24
N ALA A 129 -14.05 7.53 5.04
CA ALA A 129 -15.28 7.43 4.26
C ALA A 129 -15.62 5.97 3.92
N LYS A 130 -14.62 5.19 3.49
CA LYS A 130 -14.79 3.77 3.17
C LYS A 130 -15.16 2.94 4.40
N LYS A 131 -14.54 3.23 5.56
CA LYS A 131 -14.89 2.57 6.83
C LYS A 131 -16.32 2.89 7.27
N LEU A 132 -16.75 4.14 7.13
CA LEU A 132 -18.11 4.58 7.44
C LEU A 132 -19.13 3.90 6.52
N GLN A 133 -18.83 3.80 5.23
CA GLN A 133 -19.67 3.12 4.26
C GLN A 133 -19.85 1.63 4.62
N LEU A 134 -18.77 0.95 5.00
CA LEU A 134 -18.82 -0.45 5.44
C LEU A 134 -19.64 -0.63 6.71
N GLN A 135 -19.49 0.26 7.70
CA GLN A 135 -20.31 0.20 8.92
C GLN A 135 -21.80 0.43 8.64
N ASN A 136 -22.15 1.38 7.77
CA ASN A 136 -23.53 1.61 7.37
C ASN A 136 -24.11 0.42 6.61
N GLN A 137 -23.33 -0.22 5.74
CA GLN A 137 -23.74 -1.45 5.05
C GLN A 137 -24.02 -2.57 6.05
N GLN A 138 -23.15 -2.75 7.05
CA GLN A 138 -23.33 -3.76 8.09
C GLN A 138 -24.58 -3.51 8.95
N LEU A 139 -24.81 -2.25 9.36
CA LEU A 139 -26.01 -1.86 10.08
C LEU A 139 -27.28 -2.07 9.25
N HIS A 140 -27.24 -1.78 7.95
CA HIS A 140 -28.38 -1.99 7.07
C HIS A 140 -28.72 -3.47 6.95
N ASN A 141 -27.72 -4.32 6.74
CA ASN A 141 -27.92 -5.77 6.69
C ASN A 141 -28.47 -6.32 8.02
N GLN A 142 -28.04 -5.80 9.17
CA GLN A 142 -28.58 -6.18 10.48
C GLN A 142 -30.04 -5.76 10.68
N LEU A 143 -30.46 -4.63 10.09
CA LEU A 143 -31.85 -4.18 10.13
C LEU A 143 -32.75 -4.98 9.19
N GLU A 144 -32.24 -5.49 8.07
CA GLU A 144 -32.99 -6.37 7.15
C GLU A 144 -33.19 -7.78 7.72
N GLU A 145 -32.34 -8.20 8.66
CA GLU A 145 -32.41 -9.52 9.32
C GLU A 145 -33.34 -9.54 10.56
N LEU A 146 -33.91 -8.39 10.97
CA LEU A 146 -34.86 -8.23 12.09
C LEU A 146 -36.31 -8.10 11.60
#